data_AF-B7KFN8-F1
#
_entry.id   AF-B7KFN8-F1
#
_cell.length_a   1.000
_cell.length_b   1.000
_cell.length_c   1.000
_cell.angle_alpha   90.00
_cell.angle_beta   90.00
_cell.angle_gamma   90.00
#
_symmetry.space_group_name_H-M   'P 1'
#
loop_
_entity.id
_entity.type
_entity.pdbx_description
1 polymer ?
#
loop_
_entity_poly.entity_id
_entity_poly.type
_entity_poly.pdbx_seq_one_letter_code
_entity_poly.pdbx_strand_id
1 'polypeptide(L)'
;MKIGLSLQLCLEDILNNLVKEEEVKYIVTSTQFSYPEDFDQFILECQEVLEPWKSIPFQEIRSLVNRLEIRQPRLINPKHYPKISDSHWVNSEAEIMWQDDSMVSQKQ
;
A
#
# COMPACT_ATOMS: atom_id res chain seq x y z
N MET A 1 10.61 -13.90 -0.86
CA MET A 1 10.00 -12.66 -1.41
C MET A 1 9.12 -12.06 -0.34
N LYS A 2 9.18 -10.75 -0.14
CA LYS A 2 8.47 -9.98 0.88
C LYS A 2 7.07 -9.61 0.40
N ILE A 3 6.12 -9.52 1.31
CA ILE A 3 4.78 -8.99 1.07
C ILE A 3 4.67 -7.65 1.79
N GLY A 4 4.32 -6.61 1.04
CA GLY A 4 4.10 -5.27 1.59
C GLY A 4 2.69 -5.12 2.17
N LEU A 5 2.54 -4.38 3.26
CA LEU A 5 1.27 -4.16 3.98
C LEU A 5 0.78 -2.70 3.89
N SER A 6 1.53 -1.83 3.23
CA SER A 6 1.18 -0.43 3.01
C SER A 6 1.83 0.09 1.75
N LEU A 7 1.03 0.56 0.78
CA LEU A 7 1.55 1.09 -0.48
C LEU A 7 2.55 2.22 -0.28
N GLN A 8 2.20 3.24 0.50
CA GLN A 8 3.06 4.39 0.73
C GLN A 8 4.42 3.98 1.33
N LEU A 9 4.42 3.35 2.50
CA LEU A 9 5.65 2.91 3.17
C LEU A 9 6.49 1.95 2.34
N CYS A 10 5.85 1.03 1.59
CA CYS A 10 6.59 0.09 0.73
C CYS A 10 7.26 0.79 -0.44
N LEU A 11 6.57 1.74 -1.08
CA LEU A 11 7.15 2.51 -2.19
C LEU A 11 8.29 3.38 -1.70
N GLU A 12 8.17 3.99 -0.53
CA GLU A 12 9.25 4.78 0.08
C GLU A 12 10.50 3.92 0.32
N ASP A 13 10.37 2.72 0.86
CA ASP A 13 11.51 1.81 1.04
C ASP A 13 12.17 1.41 -0.29
N ILE A 14 11.37 1.16 -1.34
CA ILE A 14 11.89 0.77 -2.65
C ILE A 14 12.61 1.95 -3.31
N LEU A 15 12.01 3.14 -3.29
CA LEU A 15 12.57 4.37 -3.87
C LEU A 15 13.87 4.79 -3.15
N ASN A 16 13.97 4.51 -1.85
CA ASN A 16 15.19 4.73 -1.06
C ASN A 16 16.20 3.56 -1.10
N ASN A 17 15.97 2.54 -1.92
CA ASN A 17 16.81 1.34 -2.05
C ASN A 17 16.99 0.52 -0.74
N LEU A 18 16.07 0.64 0.21
CA LEU A 18 16.04 -0.17 1.44
C LEU A 18 15.51 -1.59 1.16
N VAL A 19 14.66 -1.72 0.15
CA VAL A 19 14.16 -3.00 -0.37
C VAL A 19 14.26 -2.99 -1.89
N LYS A 20 14.75 -4.07 -2.49
CA LYS A 20 14.81 -4.17 -3.95
C LYS A 20 13.47 -4.59 -4.53
N GLU A 21 13.10 -4.07 -5.69
CA GLU A 21 11.86 -4.43 -6.40
C GLU A 21 11.74 -5.97 -6.60
N GLU A 22 12.83 -6.64 -6.96
CA GLU A 22 12.89 -8.11 -7.15
C GLU A 22 12.65 -8.93 -5.87
N GLU A 23 12.78 -8.32 -4.70
CA GLU A 23 12.49 -8.97 -3.43
C GLU A 23 10.99 -8.94 -3.10
N VAL A 24 10.20 -8.12 -3.79
CA VAL A 24 8.78 -7.89 -3.50
C VAL A 24 7.91 -8.87 -4.27
N LYS A 25 7.10 -9.66 -3.55
CA LYS A 25 6.10 -10.56 -4.13
C LYS A 25 4.91 -9.76 -4.64
N TYR A 26 4.32 -8.95 -3.75
CA TYR A 26 3.22 -8.01 -4.02
C TYR A 26 3.06 -7.08 -2.81
N ILE A 27 2.27 -6.02 -2.97
CA ILE A 27 1.88 -5.10 -1.90
C ILE A 27 0.37 -5.16 -1.71
N VAL A 28 -0.08 -5.42 -0.48
CA VAL A 28 -1.46 -5.25 -0.04
C VAL A 28 -1.65 -3.82 0.43
N THR A 29 -2.70 -3.16 -0.01
CA THR A 29 -3.03 -1.80 0.41
C THR A 29 -4.46 -1.68 0.93
N SER A 30 -4.61 -0.83 1.95
CA SER A 30 -5.90 -0.43 2.52
C SER A 30 -6.58 0.69 1.72
N THR A 31 -5.86 1.33 0.79
CA THR A 31 -6.42 2.35 -0.11
C THR A 31 -7.13 1.67 -1.28
N GLN A 32 -8.29 2.19 -1.67
CA GLN A 32 -9.05 1.67 -2.80
C GLN A 32 -8.90 2.62 -3.99
N PHE A 33 -8.33 2.11 -5.07
CA PHE A 33 -8.36 2.72 -6.40
C PHE A 33 -9.40 1.96 -7.22
N SER A 34 -10.54 2.60 -7.49
CA SER A 34 -11.60 2.05 -8.35
C SER A 34 -11.33 2.37 -9.82
N TYR A 35 -10.61 3.46 -10.06
CA TYR A 35 -10.22 3.96 -11.37
C TYR A 35 -8.73 4.30 -11.42
N PRO A 36 -8.07 4.24 -12.59
CA PRO A 36 -6.67 4.64 -12.73
C PRO A 36 -6.37 6.06 -12.21
N GLU A 37 -7.32 6.98 -12.35
CA GLU A 37 -7.20 8.37 -11.91
C GLU A 37 -7.15 8.49 -10.38
N ASP A 38 -7.76 7.56 -9.64
CA ASP A 38 -7.71 7.56 -8.17
C ASP A 38 -6.28 7.35 -7.66
N PHE A 39 -5.51 6.53 -8.39
CA PHE A 39 -4.11 6.27 -8.07
C PHE A 39 -3.22 7.47 -8.40
N ASP A 40 -3.44 8.09 -9.57
CA ASP A 40 -2.73 9.31 -9.96
C ASP A 40 -2.96 10.42 -8.92
N GLN A 41 -4.21 10.61 -8.50
CA GLN A 41 -4.58 11.57 -7.46
C GLN A 41 -3.90 11.26 -6.12
N PHE A 42 -3.88 9.99 -5.70
CA PHE A 42 -3.20 9.56 -4.48
C PHE A 42 -1.69 9.88 -4.48
N ILE A 43 -0.99 9.67 -5.60
CA ILE A 43 0.43 10.05 -5.70
C ILE A 43 0.58 11.57 -5.55
N LEU A 44 -0.24 12.35 -6.26
CA LEU A 44 -0.16 13.81 -6.21
C LEU A 44 -0.40 14.34 -4.79
N GLU A 45 -1.38 13.78 -4.07
CA GLU A 45 -1.64 14.10 -2.65
C GLU A 45 -0.44 13.72 -1.77
N CYS A 46 0.15 12.54 -1.97
CA CYS A 46 1.36 12.14 -1.26
C CYS A 46 2.52 13.11 -1.53
N GLN A 47 2.71 13.53 -2.78
CA GLN A 47 3.75 14.50 -3.14
C GLN A 47 3.48 15.89 -2.54
N GLU A 48 2.23 16.30 -2.36
CA GLU A 48 1.91 17.58 -1.73
C GLU A 48 2.27 17.58 -0.23
N VAL A 49 1.95 16.47 0.47
CA VAL A 49 2.01 16.41 1.94
C VAL A 49 3.25 15.75 2.51
N LEU A 50 3.93 14.87 1.75
CA LEU A 50 5.08 14.08 2.23
C LEU A 50 6.37 14.58 1.60
N GLU A 51 7.26 15.15 2.44
CA GLU A 51 8.58 15.63 2.00
C GLU A 51 9.39 14.61 1.19
N PRO A 52 9.44 13.30 1.55
CA PRO A 52 10.21 12.32 0.77
C PRO A 52 9.71 12.14 -0.66
N TRP A 53 8.45 12.47 -0.94
CA TRP A 53 7.80 12.24 -2.23
C TRP A 53 7.93 13.45 -3.18
N LYS A 54 8.12 14.65 -2.63
CA LYS A 54 8.20 15.92 -3.39
C LYS A 54 9.29 15.94 -4.46
N SER A 55 10.42 15.32 -4.18
CA SER A 55 11.58 15.31 -5.08
C SER A 55 11.54 14.17 -6.11
N ILE A 56 10.64 13.21 -5.94
CA ILE A 56 10.54 12.02 -6.79
C ILE A 56 9.62 12.34 -7.96
N PRO A 57 10.05 12.20 -9.22
CA PRO A 57 9.19 12.44 -10.37
C PRO A 57 7.96 11.52 -10.34
N PHE A 58 6.78 12.09 -10.57
CA PHE A 58 5.50 11.35 -10.61
C PHE A 58 5.57 10.12 -11.53
N GLN A 59 6.22 10.26 -12.68
CA GLN A 59 6.36 9.18 -13.67
C GLN A 59 7.23 8.02 -13.16
N GLU A 60 8.20 8.27 -12.28
CA GLU A 60 9.01 7.21 -11.68
C GLU A 60 8.17 6.37 -10.71
N ILE A 61 7.38 7.02 -9.85
CA ILE A 61 6.45 6.35 -8.94
C ILE A 61 5.42 5.53 -9.71
N ARG A 62 4.80 6.14 -10.74
CA ARG A 62 3.81 5.46 -11.57
C ARG A 62 4.40 4.27 -12.31
N SER A 63 5.60 4.42 -12.88
CA SER A 63 6.31 3.34 -13.55
C SER A 63 6.66 2.21 -12.59
N LEU A 64 7.09 2.52 -11.36
CA LEU A 64 7.35 1.54 -10.31
C LEU A 64 6.10 0.75 -9.95
N VAL A 65 4.98 1.42 -9.68
CA VAL A 65 3.74 0.72 -9.31
C VAL A 65 3.22 -0.17 -10.44
N ASN A 66 3.36 0.25 -11.70
CA ASN A 66 2.98 -0.59 -12.84
C ASN A 66 3.77 -1.90 -12.96
N ARG A 67 4.96 -1.99 -12.35
CA ARG A 67 5.76 -3.22 -12.31
C ARG A 67 5.48 -4.08 -11.08
N LEU A 68 4.87 -3.51 -10.06
CA LEU A 68 4.51 -4.20 -8.81
C LEU A 68 3.11 -4.80 -8.90
N GLU A 69 2.92 -5.95 -8.27
CA GLU A 69 1.58 -6.48 -8.04
C GLU A 69 0.97 -5.78 -6.83
N ILE A 70 -0.14 -5.05 -7.03
CA ILE A 70 -0.90 -4.38 -5.97
C ILE A 70 -2.21 -5.11 -5.71
N ARG A 71 -2.48 -5.46 -4.45
CA ARG A 71 -3.71 -6.13 -4.02
C ARG A 71 -4.54 -5.20 -3.14
N GLN A 72 -5.81 -5.05 -3.50
CA GLN A 72 -6.77 -4.18 -2.81
C GLN A 72 -7.94 -5.00 -2.26
N PRO A 73 -7.76 -5.77 -1.17
CA PRO A 73 -8.79 -6.64 -0.60
C PRO A 73 -10.09 -5.89 -0.26
N ARG A 74 -9.98 -4.59 0.05
CA ARG A 74 -11.13 -3.73 0.34
C ARG A 74 -12.08 -3.52 -0.83
N LEU A 75 -11.64 -3.70 -2.09
CA LEU A 75 -12.55 -3.71 -3.24
C LEU A 75 -13.53 -4.89 -3.19
N ILE A 76 -13.17 -5.98 -2.52
CA ILE A 76 -14.02 -7.18 -2.34
C ILE A 76 -14.77 -7.11 -1.02
N ASN A 77 -14.06 -6.80 0.07
CA ASN A 77 -14.63 -6.62 1.41
C ASN A 77 -14.09 -5.32 2.03
N PRO A 78 -14.85 -4.21 2.02
CA PRO A 78 -14.39 -2.89 2.49
C PRO A 78 -13.87 -2.85 3.93
N LYS A 79 -14.15 -3.90 4.72
CA LYS A 79 -13.75 -4.04 6.11
C LYS A 79 -12.49 -4.87 6.31
N HIS A 80 -11.96 -5.50 5.26
CA HIS A 80 -10.83 -6.42 5.33
C HIS A 80 -9.55 -5.73 4.85
N TYR A 81 -8.63 -5.46 5.76
CA TYR A 81 -7.37 -4.78 5.45
C TYR A 81 -6.22 -5.23 6.35
N PRO A 82 -4.96 -5.14 5.86
CA PRO A 82 -3.82 -5.51 6.67
C PRO A 82 -3.65 -4.52 7.82
N LYS A 83 -3.43 -5.04 9.03
CA LYS A 83 -3.03 -4.27 10.19
C LYS A 83 -1.52 -4.13 10.21
N ILE A 84 -1.04 -2.89 10.21
CA ILE A 84 0.38 -2.57 10.35
C ILE A 84 0.66 -2.45 11.85
N SER A 85 1.53 -3.31 12.39
CA SER A 85 2.03 -3.20 13.77
C SER A 85 3.47 -2.66 13.77
N ASP A 86 4.45 -3.55 13.69
CA ASP A 86 5.87 -3.24 13.88
C ASP A 86 6.64 -3.08 12.56
N SER A 87 6.11 -3.67 11.48
CA SER A 87 6.72 -3.68 10.14
C SER A 87 5.61 -3.67 9.08
N HIS A 88 5.85 -2.97 7.99
CA HIS A 88 5.02 -3.03 6.77
C HIS A 88 5.50 -4.10 5.77
N TRP A 89 6.51 -4.90 6.12
CA TRP A 89 6.96 -6.06 5.35
C TRP A 89 6.83 -7.35 6.15
N VAL A 90 6.30 -8.40 5.51
CA VAL A 90 6.25 -9.77 6.05
C VAL A 90 6.83 -10.78 5.05
N ASN A 91 7.22 -11.95 5.51
CA ASN A 91 7.84 -12.97 4.65
C ASN A 91 6.85 -13.98 4.08
N SER A 92 5.63 -14.03 4.62
CA SER A 92 4.60 -14.98 4.23
C SER A 92 3.18 -14.44 4.45
N GLU A 93 2.20 -15.02 3.75
CA GLU A 93 0.78 -14.64 3.93
C GLU A 93 0.25 -14.95 5.32
N ALA A 94 0.81 -15.98 5.98
CA ALA A 94 0.45 -16.37 7.34
C ALA A 94 0.88 -15.33 8.40
N GLU A 95 1.84 -14.47 8.08
CA GLU A 95 2.28 -13.37 8.95
C GLU A 95 1.40 -12.12 8.80
N ILE A 96 0.52 -12.06 7.80
CA ILE A 96 -0.37 -10.91 7.61
C ILE A 96 -1.41 -10.92 8.73
N MET A 97 -1.32 -9.93 9.60
CA MET A 97 -2.38 -9.65 10.56
C MET A 97 -3.49 -8.89 9.84
N TRP A 98 -4.69 -9.46 9.81
CA TRP A 98 -5.86 -8.83 9.21
C TRP A 98 -6.70 -8.12 10.28
N GLN A 99 -7.25 -6.98 9.92
CA GLN A 99 -8.32 -6.34 10.66
C GLN A 99 -9.61 -6.45 9.84
N ASP A 100 -10.67 -6.89 10.52
CA ASP A 100 -12.04 -6.92 10.01
C ASP A 100 -12.89 -6.01 10.91
N ASP A 101 -13.30 -4.85 10.42
CA ASP A 101 -14.15 -3.94 11.19
C ASP A 101 -15.58 -4.51 11.32
N SER A 102 -15.85 -5.25 12.39
CA SER A 102 -17.20 -5.61 12.78
C SER A 102 -17.95 -4.35 13.20
N MET A 103 -19.09 -4.04 12.58
CA MET A 103 -19.94 -2.97 13.05
C MET A 103 -20.41 -3.31 14.46
N VAL A 104 -19.88 -2.63 15.48
CA VAL A 104 -20.62 -2.45 16.72
C VAL A 104 -21.80 -1.57 16.35
N SER A 105 -22.94 -2.17 16.03
CA SER A 105 -24.22 -1.47 16.06
C SER A 105 -24.43 -0.98 17.49
N GLN A 106 -24.00 0.24 17.79
CA GLN A 106 -24.47 0.93 18.98
C GLN A 106 -25.95 1.23 18.77
N LYS A 107 -26.80 0.31 19.23
CA LYS A 107 -28.18 0.65 19.61
C LYS A 107 -28.11 1.29 20.98
N GLN A 108 -28.26 2.61 21.04
CA GLN A 108 -28.97 3.31 22.12
C GLN A 108 -29.72 4.49 21.53
#